data_AF-A0A7X9H1L0-F1
#
_entry.id   AF-A0A7X9H1L0-F1
#
_cell.length_a   1.000
_cell.length_b   1.000
_cell.length_c   1.000
_cell.angle_alpha   90.00
_cell.angle_beta   90.00
_cell.angle_gamma   90.00
#
_symmetry.space_group_name_H-M   'P 1'
#
loop_
_entity.id
_entity.type
_entity.pdbx_description
1 polymer ?
#
loop_
_entity_poly.entity_id
_entity_poly.type
_entity_poly.pdbx_seq_one_letter_code
_entity_poly.pdbx_strand_id
1 'polypeptide(L)'
;MMEDDKYTTKDFYSSIEEKLESLKNMGMNEEDINEIINIDIEAHFEEYIGSISSHFHRGEISNIVDGEILELVEEILILGEKQLNKTFNENIYFALSFHLDRSIERIKMGEKIYNPKLNSIRINYEEEFLFAMKVAKIIDNRFGIETPVDEIGYLAMFFATDSYKNDKIEKPKVGVMVIMHGRATASSMVEVANDLIGTDHAIALDMPLNMKVETMYAIAKRKVEEIDRGEGVILLVDMGSLTTFGDMIEEETGIKIRTIEMVSTPMVLEVLRKAIVGYSIDEILESFKDKHKYKSNILEDKVNTKDIIISACFTGDGASRKIQDILKTKTIDKNVEIFTINIIDENNLENRLDKLKDKYNILAIISTVPLEIFWAPVFLAMDILSDSGIDKLDIILEENHMYSRVSESLTEHLLNVNGEEIVKEIRYILYEIEYKLNLKVSIDVKMGIVLHICFLIDNLIEGKVPRKFDNLEEYKKVYKKDMEILKEIFQTIELKYNIFIGENEIAYILKMFLSNKNSV
;
A
#
# COMPACT_ATOMS: atom_id res chain seq x y z
N MET A 1 52.24 1.69 19.83
CA MET A 1 51.80 0.43 19.22
C MET A 1 50.61 0.79 18.36
N MET A 2 50.82 0.73 17.05
CA MET A 2 49.80 0.88 16.01
C MET A 2 49.14 -0.50 15.82
N GLU A 3 47.82 -0.55 15.85
CA GLU A 3 46.90 -1.66 15.50
C GLU A 3 45.50 -1.05 15.77
N ASP A 4 44.49 -0.99 14.90
CA ASP A 4 44.24 -1.52 13.56
C ASP A 4 43.29 -0.53 12.86
N ASP A 5 43.78 0.18 11.84
CA ASP A 5 42.93 0.89 10.86
C ASP A 5 42.80 -0.03 9.63
N LYS A 6 41.98 -1.08 9.76
CA LYS A 6 41.57 -1.89 8.61
C LYS A 6 40.51 -1.08 7.87
N TYR A 7 40.92 -0.43 6.78
CA TYR A 7 40.07 0.26 5.81
C TYR A 7 38.71 -0.43 5.66
N THR A 8 37.69 0.16 6.28
CA THR A 8 36.30 -0.27 6.19
C THR A 8 35.72 0.19 4.86
N THR A 9 36.20 -0.39 3.75
CA THR A 9 35.32 -0.57 2.59
C THR A 9 34.16 -1.41 3.07
N LYS A 10 33.00 -0.75 3.21
CA LYS A 10 31.76 -1.36 3.66
C LYS A 10 31.51 -2.62 2.81
N ASP A 11 31.30 -3.75 3.48
CA ASP A 11 31.05 -5.01 2.80
C ASP A 11 29.81 -4.87 1.91
N PHE A 12 29.90 -5.37 0.67
CA PHE A 12 28.82 -5.28 -0.33
C PHE A 12 27.51 -5.85 0.23
N TYR A 13 27.61 -6.92 1.01
CA TYR A 13 26.44 -7.51 1.65
C TYR A 13 25.85 -6.62 2.73
N SER A 14 26.68 -5.97 3.55
CA SER A 14 26.22 -5.03 4.57
C SER A 14 25.48 -3.84 3.96
N SER A 15 25.89 -3.35 2.78
CA SER A 15 25.13 -2.30 2.09
C SER A 15 23.73 -2.74 1.67
N ILE A 16 23.57 -3.98 1.18
CA ILE A 16 22.27 -4.53 0.82
C ILE A 16 21.41 -4.80 2.06
N GLU A 17 22.01 -5.36 3.12
CA GLU A 17 21.33 -5.68 4.38
C GLU A 17 20.84 -4.43 5.13
N GLU A 18 21.65 -3.38 5.22
CA GLU A 18 21.24 -2.11 5.84
C GLU A 18 20.10 -1.44 5.06
N LYS A 19 20.13 -1.54 3.72
CA LYS A 19 19.07 -0.99 2.87
C LYS A 19 17.76 -1.78 3.02
N LEU A 20 17.84 -3.11 3.06
CA LEU A 20 16.72 -3.99 3.43
C LEU A 20 16.11 -3.58 4.77
N GLU A 21 16.94 -3.39 5.80
CA GLU A 21 16.49 -3.04 7.14
C GLU A 21 15.85 -1.65 7.21
N SER A 22 16.42 -0.67 6.49
CA SER A 22 15.86 0.68 6.37
C SER A 22 14.46 0.66 5.75
N LEU A 23 14.28 -0.06 4.64
CA LEU A 23 12.98 -0.18 3.97
C LEU A 23 11.95 -0.92 4.84
N LYS A 24 12.37 -1.94 5.60
CA LYS A 24 11.51 -2.63 6.58
C LYS A 24 11.05 -1.69 7.70
N ASN A 25 11.95 -0.88 8.23
CA ASN A 25 11.65 0.08 9.30
C ASN A 25 10.67 1.17 8.86
N MET A 26 10.56 1.43 7.56
CA MET A 26 9.56 2.34 6.98
C MET A 26 8.16 1.71 6.80
N GLY A 27 7.98 0.45 7.21
CA GLY A 27 6.69 -0.24 7.13
C GLY A 27 6.32 -0.71 5.73
N MET A 28 7.30 -0.84 4.83
CA MET A 28 7.10 -1.40 3.49
C MET A 28 6.88 -2.92 3.57
N ASN A 29 6.02 -3.46 2.71
CA ASN A 29 5.81 -4.91 2.66
C ASN A 29 6.98 -5.60 1.95
N GLU A 30 7.16 -6.91 2.17
CA GLU A 30 8.32 -7.64 1.62
C GLU A 30 8.34 -7.71 0.09
N GLU A 31 7.18 -7.69 -0.58
CA GLU A 31 7.10 -7.69 -2.05
C GLU A 31 7.65 -6.38 -2.64
N ASP A 32 7.20 -5.23 -2.11
CA ASP A 32 7.66 -3.90 -2.52
C ASP A 32 9.16 -3.70 -2.24
N ILE A 33 9.63 -4.19 -1.09
CA ILE A 33 11.06 -4.15 -0.72
C ILE A 33 11.89 -4.95 -1.72
N ASN A 34 11.45 -6.17 -2.03
CA ASN A 34 12.15 -7.02 -2.99
C ASN A 34 12.18 -6.39 -4.38
N GLU A 35 11.11 -5.72 -4.83
CA GLU A 35 11.11 -4.99 -6.11
C GLU A 35 12.08 -3.81 -6.12
N ILE A 36 12.10 -2.99 -5.06
CA ILE A 36 13.00 -1.83 -4.95
C ILE A 36 14.46 -2.28 -5.00
N ILE A 37 14.78 -3.29 -4.19
CA ILE A 37 16.14 -3.81 -4.15
C ILE A 37 16.48 -4.53 -5.45
N ASN A 38 15.50 -5.13 -6.12
CA ASN A 38 15.66 -5.64 -7.49
C ASN A 38 15.81 -4.54 -8.56
N ILE A 39 15.58 -3.27 -8.27
CA ILE A 39 15.91 -2.19 -9.23
C ILE A 39 17.32 -1.67 -8.91
N ASP A 40 17.59 -1.50 -7.62
CA ASP A 40 18.72 -0.75 -7.10
C ASP A 40 20.00 -1.60 -6.87
N ILE A 41 19.90 -2.93 -6.76
CA ILE A 41 21.07 -3.82 -6.63
C ILE A 41 22.08 -3.62 -7.75
N GLU A 42 21.62 -3.35 -8.98
CA GLU A 42 22.55 -3.15 -10.11
C GLU A 42 23.32 -1.83 -9.98
N ALA A 43 22.65 -0.76 -9.56
CA ALA A 43 23.28 0.53 -9.34
C ALA A 43 24.30 0.47 -8.19
N HIS A 44 23.94 -0.16 -7.06
CA HIS A 44 24.87 -0.38 -5.94
C HIS A 44 26.03 -1.29 -6.32
N PHE A 45 25.79 -2.28 -7.17
CA PHE A 45 26.85 -3.16 -7.66
C PHE A 45 27.84 -2.41 -8.57
N GLU A 46 27.35 -1.53 -9.45
CA GLU A 46 28.23 -0.66 -10.25
C GLU A 46 28.99 0.35 -9.39
N GLU A 47 28.33 0.95 -8.38
CA GLU A 47 28.98 1.85 -7.41
C GLU A 47 30.05 1.13 -6.60
N TYR A 48 29.77 -0.10 -6.16
CA TYR A 48 30.74 -0.96 -5.47
C TYR A 48 31.98 -1.23 -6.33
N ILE A 49 31.79 -1.64 -7.60
CA ILE A 49 32.90 -1.84 -8.54
C ILE A 49 33.68 -0.54 -8.75
N GLY A 50 32.96 0.58 -8.92
CA GLY A 50 33.55 1.90 -9.13
C GLY A 50 34.39 2.36 -7.94
N SER A 51 33.84 2.31 -6.73
CA SER A 51 34.49 2.77 -5.49
C SER A 51 35.79 2.00 -5.22
N ILE A 52 35.78 0.67 -5.34
CA ILE A 52 36.99 -0.16 -5.17
C ILE A 52 38.05 0.20 -6.22
N SER A 53 37.68 0.30 -7.49
CA SER A 53 38.66 0.59 -8.54
C SER A 53 39.35 1.95 -8.39
N SER A 54 38.67 2.92 -7.76
CA SER A 54 39.21 4.25 -7.54
C SER A 54 40.24 4.32 -6.40
N HIS A 55 40.38 3.27 -5.59
CA HIS A 55 41.18 3.28 -4.36
C HIS A 55 42.35 2.29 -4.37
N PHE A 56 42.38 1.32 -5.31
CA PHE A 56 43.38 0.25 -5.30
C PHE A 56 44.15 0.13 -6.61
N HIS A 57 45.45 -0.11 -6.50
CA HIS A 57 46.32 -0.48 -7.61
C HIS A 57 46.79 -1.93 -7.49
N ARG A 58 47.15 -2.56 -8.62
CA ARG A 58 47.50 -4.00 -8.72
C ARG A 58 48.58 -4.47 -7.73
N GLY A 59 49.50 -3.58 -7.34
CA GLY A 59 50.56 -3.89 -6.39
C GLY A 59 50.18 -3.80 -4.90
N GLU A 60 49.02 -3.23 -4.58
CA GLU A 60 48.58 -2.99 -3.19
C GLU A 60 47.58 -4.04 -2.71
N ILE A 61 46.85 -4.68 -3.63
CA ILE A 61 45.80 -5.67 -3.30
C ILE A 61 46.35 -6.93 -2.63
N SER A 62 47.57 -7.36 -2.95
CA SER A 62 48.22 -8.53 -2.35
C SER A 62 48.53 -8.37 -0.86
N ASN A 63 48.46 -7.15 -0.32
CA ASN A 63 48.61 -6.90 1.12
C ASN A 63 47.27 -7.07 1.88
N ILE A 64 46.16 -7.19 1.16
CA ILE A 64 44.81 -7.13 1.72
C ILE A 64 44.04 -8.43 1.42
N VAL A 65 44.19 -8.97 0.22
CA VAL A 65 43.54 -10.20 -0.24
C VAL A 65 44.56 -11.34 -0.35
N ASP A 66 44.16 -12.55 0.05
CA ASP A 66 45.03 -13.73 -0.04
C ASP A 66 45.51 -13.99 -1.48
N GLY A 67 46.80 -14.31 -1.64
CA GLY A 67 47.40 -14.61 -2.94
C GLY A 67 46.71 -15.77 -3.66
N GLU A 68 46.22 -16.78 -2.94
CA GLU A 68 45.48 -17.90 -3.53
C GLU A 68 44.16 -17.44 -4.18
N ILE A 69 43.51 -16.42 -3.60
CA ILE A 69 42.29 -15.82 -4.15
C ILE A 69 42.62 -14.98 -5.38
N LEU A 70 43.71 -14.20 -5.34
CA LEU A 70 44.14 -13.40 -6.50
C LEU A 70 44.46 -14.28 -7.71
N GLU A 71 45.21 -15.37 -7.51
CA GLU A 71 45.49 -16.36 -8.55
C GLU A 71 44.20 -16.97 -9.10
N LEU A 72 43.25 -17.32 -8.22
CA LEU A 72 41.96 -17.85 -8.64
C LEU A 72 41.17 -16.84 -9.50
N VAL A 73 41.14 -15.56 -9.12
CA VAL A 73 40.44 -14.53 -9.89
C VAL A 73 41.06 -14.38 -11.28
N GLU A 74 42.38 -14.35 -11.39
CA GLU A 74 43.04 -14.28 -12.71
C GLU A 74 42.67 -15.50 -13.58
N GLU A 75 42.67 -16.71 -13.00
CA GLU A 75 42.22 -17.93 -13.69
C GLU A 75 40.76 -17.82 -14.17
N ILE A 76 39.85 -17.37 -13.30
CA ILE A 76 38.43 -17.21 -13.59
C ILE A 76 38.21 -16.21 -14.73
N LEU A 77 38.86 -15.04 -14.67
CA LEU A 77 38.69 -14.00 -15.69
C LEU A 77 39.20 -14.49 -17.05
N ILE A 78 40.38 -15.12 -17.10
CA ILE A 78 40.91 -15.71 -18.35
C ILE A 78 39.97 -16.78 -18.93
N LEU A 79 39.36 -17.60 -18.06
CA LEU A 79 38.35 -18.58 -18.49
C LEU A 79 37.09 -17.89 -19.02
N GLY A 80 36.64 -16.83 -18.36
CA GLY A 80 35.48 -16.04 -18.75
C GLY A 80 35.68 -15.34 -20.08
N GLU A 81 36.85 -14.75 -20.32
CA GLU A 81 37.16 -14.08 -21.60
C GLU A 81 37.02 -15.04 -22.79
N LYS A 82 37.44 -16.30 -22.60
CA LYS A 82 37.32 -17.34 -23.63
C LYS A 82 35.91 -17.86 -23.80
N GLN A 83 35.16 -18.04 -22.71
CA GLN A 83 33.86 -18.71 -22.73
C GLN A 83 32.71 -17.75 -23.06
N LEU A 84 32.77 -16.52 -22.54
CA LEU A 84 31.76 -15.49 -22.74
C LEU A 84 32.09 -14.55 -23.90
N ASN A 85 33.29 -14.67 -24.49
CA ASN A 85 33.77 -13.83 -25.58
C ASN A 85 33.70 -12.32 -25.24
N LYS A 86 34.13 -11.97 -24.03
CA LYS A 86 34.16 -10.61 -23.47
C LYS A 86 35.55 -10.31 -22.91
N THR A 87 35.83 -9.05 -22.60
CA THR A 87 37.06 -8.62 -21.93
C THR A 87 36.73 -8.06 -20.57
N PHE A 88 37.44 -8.44 -19.52
CA PHE A 88 37.21 -7.88 -18.18
C PHE A 88 38.22 -6.78 -17.89
N ASN A 89 37.75 -5.62 -17.44
CA ASN A 89 38.63 -4.52 -17.05
C ASN A 89 39.24 -4.74 -15.66
N GLU A 90 40.25 -3.95 -15.30
CA GLU A 90 40.90 -4.06 -13.99
C GLU A 90 39.95 -3.79 -12.81
N ASN A 91 38.89 -3.00 -13.02
CA ASN A 91 37.91 -2.71 -11.97
C ASN A 91 37.18 -4.00 -11.54
N ILE A 92 36.80 -4.84 -12.51
CA ILE A 92 36.18 -6.15 -12.25
C ILE A 92 37.16 -7.07 -11.53
N TYR A 93 38.44 -7.05 -11.92
CA TYR A 93 39.48 -7.81 -11.21
C TYR A 93 39.53 -7.44 -9.72
N PHE A 94 39.66 -6.15 -9.39
CA PHE A 94 39.73 -5.72 -7.99
C PHE A 94 38.46 -6.06 -7.22
N ALA A 95 37.30 -5.71 -7.77
CA ALA A 95 36.03 -5.90 -7.09
C ALA A 95 35.71 -7.39 -6.87
N LEU A 96 35.99 -8.25 -7.86
CA LEU A 96 35.80 -9.69 -7.72
C LEU A 96 36.78 -10.31 -6.70
N SER A 97 38.03 -9.83 -6.63
CA SER A 97 38.99 -10.27 -5.62
C SER A 97 38.52 -9.98 -4.20
N PHE A 98 38.06 -8.75 -3.92
CA PHE A 98 37.52 -8.40 -2.61
C PHE A 98 36.24 -9.16 -2.28
N HIS A 99 35.36 -9.30 -3.28
CA HIS A 99 34.11 -10.05 -3.12
C HIS A 99 34.38 -11.51 -2.77
N LEU A 100 35.23 -12.21 -3.52
CA LEU A 100 35.55 -13.61 -3.25
C LEU A 100 36.21 -13.82 -1.88
N ASP A 101 37.13 -12.92 -1.48
CA ASP A 101 37.77 -12.95 -0.16
C ASP A 101 36.73 -12.95 0.97
N ARG A 102 35.77 -12.03 0.88
CA ARG A 102 34.67 -11.94 1.86
C ARG A 102 33.66 -13.07 1.73
N SER A 103 33.22 -13.41 0.53
CA SER A 103 32.25 -14.47 0.30
C SER A 103 32.75 -15.82 0.82
N ILE A 104 34.02 -16.16 0.59
CA ILE A 104 34.62 -17.40 1.10
C ILE A 104 34.69 -17.39 2.63
N GLU A 105 35.08 -16.26 3.24
CA GLU A 105 35.09 -16.08 4.69
C GLU A 105 33.69 -16.30 5.29
N ARG A 106 32.67 -15.64 4.73
CA ARG A 106 31.26 -15.74 5.16
C ARG A 106 30.73 -17.17 5.05
N ILE A 107 30.99 -17.85 3.92
CA ILE A 107 30.55 -19.24 3.71
C ILE A 107 31.21 -20.18 4.73
N LYS A 108 32.51 -20.00 5.01
CA LYS A 108 33.22 -20.78 6.04
C LYS A 108 32.67 -20.53 7.44
N MET A 109 32.19 -19.32 7.73
CA MET A 109 31.53 -18.96 8.99
C MET A 109 30.06 -19.42 9.07
N GLY A 110 29.50 -19.93 7.97
CA GLY A 110 28.10 -20.37 7.89
C GLY A 110 27.10 -19.21 7.87
N GLU A 111 27.53 -18.01 7.46
CA GLU A 111 26.64 -16.87 7.29
C GLU A 111 25.72 -17.07 6.09
N LYS A 112 24.49 -16.56 6.19
CA LYS A 112 23.50 -16.66 5.12
C LYS A 112 23.75 -15.56 4.09
N ILE A 113 23.87 -15.96 2.83
CA ILE A 113 23.93 -15.05 1.69
C ILE A 113 22.56 -15.06 1.01
N TYR A 114 21.99 -13.88 0.77
CA TYR A 114 20.70 -13.70 0.12
C TYR A 114 20.87 -12.82 -1.13
N ASN A 115 20.34 -13.28 -2.26
CA ASN A 115 20.32 -12.56 -3.52
C ASN A 115 18.87 -12.35 -4.00
N PRO A 116 18.31 -11.14 -3.82
CA PRO A 116 16.94 -10.79 -4.23
C PRO A 116 16.68 -10.99 -5.74
N LYS A 117 17.73 -10.87 -6.57
CA LYS A 117 17.66 -10.91 -8.04
C LYS A 117 17.86 -12.29 -8.63
N LEU A 118 18.04 -13.34 -7.83
CA LEU A 118 18.48 -14.64 -8.33
C LEU A 118 17.65 -15.16 -9.52
N ASN A 119 16.31 -15.07 -9.45
CA ASN A 119 15.45 -15.51 -10.55
C ASN A 119 15.59 -14.65 -11.80
N SER A 120 15.71 -13.33 -11.64
CA SER A 120 15.92 -12.39 -12.76
C SER A 120 17.26 -12.67 -13.46
N ILE A 121 18.31 -12.87 -12.68
CA ILE A 121 19.66 -13.16 -13.20
C ILE A 121 19.66 -14.46 -14.01
N ARG A 122 18.99 -15.51 -13.51
CA ARG A 122 18.89 -16.79 -14.22
C ARG A 122 18.21 -16.69 -15.58
N ILE A 123 17.28 -15.74 -15.74
CA ILE A 123 16.51 -15.54 -16.98
C ILE A 123 17.25 -14.60 -17.93
N ASN A 124 17.75 -13.47 -17.41
CA ASN A 124 18.30 -12.38 -18.22
C ASN A 124 19.79 -12.56 -18.56
N TYR A 125 20.52 -13.33 -17.74
CA TYR A 125 21.97 -13.55 -17.87
C TYR A 125 22.27 -15.06 -17.82
N GLU A 126 21.56 -15.85 -18.62
CA GLU A 126 21.65 -17.32 -18.61
C GLU A 126 23.09 -17.81 -18.87
N GLU A 127 23.79 -17.23 -19.84
CA GLU A 127 25.17 -17.62 -20.18
C GLU A 127 26.14 -17.32 -19.03
N GLU A 128 26.04 -16.12 -18.45
CA GLU A 128 26.85 -15.71 -17.30
C GLU A 128 26.52 -16.51 -16.05
N PHE A 129 25.25 -16.88 -15.84
CA PHE A 129 24.84 -17.72 -14.70
C PHE A 129 25.38 -19.15 -14.82
N LEU A 130 25.33 -19.74 -16.02
CA LEU A 130 25.94 -21.05 -16.28
C LEU A 130 27.46 -21.01 -16.11
N PHE A 131 28.10 -19.91 -16.51
CA PHE A 131 29.52 -19.71 -16.26
C PHE A 131 29.81 -19.55 -14.76
N ALA A 132 29.00 -18.79 -14.02
CA ALA A 132 29.11 -18.64 -12.58
C ALA A 132 28.95 -19.96 -11.82
N MET A 133 28.04 -20.84 -12.24
CA MET A 133 27.92 -22.19 -11.66
C MET A 133 29.22 -23.01 -11.84
N LYS A 134 29.87 -22.89 -12.99
CA LYS A 134 31.16 -23.54 -13.25
C LYS A 134 32.26 -22.96 -12.36
N VAL A 135 32.29 -21.63 -12.20
CA VAL A 135 33.22 -20.92 -11.32
C VAL A 135 33.02 -21.33 -9.87
N ALA A 136 31.78 -21.40 -9.38
CA ALA A 136 31.44 -21.89 -8.05
C ALA A 136 32.02 -23.28 -7.79
N LYS A 137 31.96 -24.19 -8.78
CA LYS A 137 32.57 -25.52 -8.63
C LYS A 137 34.10 -25.48 -8.49
N ILE A 138 34.76 -24.52 -9.14
CA ILE A 138 36.21 -24.31 -9.00
C ILE A 138 36.51 -23.81 -7.57
N ILE A 139 35.74 -22.84 -7.09
CA ILE A 139 35.83 -22.28 -5.73
C ILE A 139 35.63 -23.38 -4.68
N ASP A 140 34.54 -24.16 -4.80
CA ASP A 140 34.20 -25.27 -3.90
C ASP A 140 35.36 -26.26 -3.77
N ASN A 141 35.95 -26.66 -4.90
CA ASN A 141 37.03 -27.63 -4.93
C ASN A 141 38.34 -27.06 -4.35
N ARG A 142 38.63 -25.76 -4.56
CA ARG A 142 39.87 -25.12 -4.10
C ARG A 142 39.83 -24.85 -2.60
N PHE A 143 38.70 -24.36 -2.08
CA PHE A 143 38.58 -23.94 -0.68
C PHE A 143 37.81 -24.90 0.24
N GLY A 144 37.26 -25.99 -0.30
CA GLY A 144 36.54 -27.00 0.48
C GLY A 144 35.22 -26.48 1.05
N ILE A 145 34.52 -25.62 0.29
CA ILE A 145 33.24 -25.01 0.68
C ILE A 145 32.10 -25.47 -0.24
N GLU A 146 30.88 -25.11 0.10
CA GLU A 146 29.69 -25.26 -0.76
C GLU A 146 29.12 -23.87 -1.04
N THR A 147 29.32 -23.38 -2.26
CA THR A 147 28.87 -22.06 -2.68
C THR A 147 27.35 -22.04 -2.84
N PRO A 148 26.62 -21.20 -2.08
CA PRO A 148 25.16 -21.14 -2.15
C PRO A 148 24.70 -20.54 -3.49
N VAL A 149 23.48 -20.89 -3.92
CA VAL A 149 22.95 -20.45 -5.22
C VAL A 149 22.82 -18.92 -5.32
N ASP A 150 22.55 -18.25 -4.19
CA ASP A 150 22.54 -16.79 -4.10
C ASP A 150 23.90 -16.16 -4.46
N GLU A 151 25.00 -16.79 -4.05
CA GLU A 151 26.36 -16.37 -4.38
C GLU A 151 26.67 -16.55 -5.87
N ILE A 152 26.20 -17.66 -6.45
CA ILE A 152 26.28 -17.90 -7.88
C ILE A 152 25.58 -16.77 -8.65
N GLY A 153 24.49 -16.24 -8.10
CA GLY A 153 23.82 -15.05 -8.64
C GLY A 153 24.71 -13.81 -8.65
N TYR A 154 25.43 -13.51 -7.56
CA TYR A 154 26.33 -12.35 -7.51
C TYR A 154 27.54 -12.51 -8.44
N LEU A 155 28.11 -13.71 -8.53
CA LEU A 155 29.16 -14.02 -9.50
C LEU A 155 28.70 -13.78 -10.94
N ALA A 156 27.48 -14.19 -11.27
CA ALA A 156 26.91 -13.94 -12.60
C ALA A 156 26.80 -12.44 -12.91
N MET A 157 26.50 -11.59 -11.93
CA MET A 157 26.46 -10.13 -12.11
C MET A 157 27.84 -9.54 -12.45
N PHE A 158 28.93 -10.03 -11.83
CA PHE A 158 30.31 -9.63 -12.20
C PHE A 158 30.63 -9.97 -13.65
N PHE A 159 30.11 -11.09 -14.15
CA PHE A 159 30.35 -11.52 -15.52
C PHE A 159 29.45 -10.81 -16.54
N ALA A 160 28.32 -10.26 -16.09
CA ALA A 160 27.36 -9.53 -16.93
C ALA A 160 27.68 -8.03 -17.07
N THR A 161 28.68 -7.49 -16.37
CA THR A 161 28.93 -6.03 -16.21
C THR A 161 28.95 -5.22 -17.53
N ASP A 162 29.48 -5.77 -18.63
CA ASP A 162 29.49 -5.08 -19.94
C ASP A 162 28.16 -5.21 -20.73
N SER A 163 27.35 -6.23 -20.46
CA SER A 163 26.00 -6.39 -21.02
C SER A 163 25.07 -5.26 -20.54
N TYR A 164 25.29 -4.74 -19.32
CA TYR A 164 24.51 -3.63 -18.77
C TYR A 164 24.73 -2.30 -19.53
N LYS A 165 25.88 -2.14 -20.20
CA LYS A 165 26.25 -0.92 -20.92
C LYS A 165 25.80 -0.88 -22.37
N ASN A 166 25.68 -2.03 -23.03
CA ASN A 166 25.52 -2.08 -24.49
C ASN A 166 24.09 -2.29 -25.01
N ASP A 167 23.12 -2.64 -24.16
CA ASP A 167 21.72 -2.88 -24.60
C ASP A 167 20.68 -1.84 -24.16
N LYS A 168 21.08 -0.75 -23.49
CA LYS A 168 20.14 0.34 -23.20
C LYS A 168 20.02 1.27 -24.41
N ILE A 169 19.16 0.89 -25.37
CA ILE A 169 18.22 1.90 -25.83
C ILE A 169 17.42 2.23 -24.58
N GLU A 170 17.81 3.27 -23.84
CA GLU A 170 17.01 3.77 -22.73
C GLU A 170 15.64 4.04 -23.32
N LYS A 171 14.67 3.17 -23.02
CA LYS A 171 13.28 3.47 -23.29
C LYS A 171 13.02 4.80 -22.59
N PRO A 172 12.44 5.78 -23.28
CA PRO A 172 12.09 7.03 -22.63
C PRO A 172 11.23 6.71 -21.41
N LYS A 173 11.48 7.42 -20.32
CA LYS A 173 10.82 7.22 -19.03
C LYS A 173 10.02 8.47 -18.70
N VAL A 174 8.95 8.29 -17.93
CA VAL A 174 8.15 9.40 -17.42
C VAL A 174 9.03 10.31 -16.57
N GLY A 175 9.05 11.62 -16.88
CA GLY A 175 9.76 12.60 -16.07
C GLY A 175 9.07 12.81 -14.72
N VAL A 176 9.83 13.01 -13.64
CA VAL A 176 9.27 13.24 -12.30
C VAL A 176 9.76 14.58 -11.77
N MET A 177 8.83 15.50 -11.50
CA MET A 177 9.18 16.82 -10.95
C MET A 177 8.34 17.14 -9.72
N VAL A 178 9.02 17.51 -8.62
CA VAL A 178 8.41 17.91 -7.35
C VAL A 178 8.49 19.42 -7.21
N ILE A 179 7.35 20.09 -6.99
CA ILE A 179 7.26 21.54 -6.78
C ILE A 179 6.58 21.80 -5.44
N MET A 180 7.24 22.51 -4.52
CA MET A 180 6.70 22.75 -3.18
C MET A 180 6.90 24.20 -2.75
N HIS A 181 5.99 24.72 -1.93
CA HIS A 181 6.24 25.92 -1.17
C HIS A 181 7.34 25.68 -0.13
N GLY A 182 8.14 26.72 0.10
CA GLY A 182 9.25 26.69 1.05
C GLY A 182 10.60 26.86 0.37
N ARG A 183 11.67 26.68 1.14
CA ARG A 183 13.05 26.90 0.67
C ARG A 183 13.79 25.63 0.26
N ALA A 184 13.34 24.47 0.75
CA ALA A 184 14.03 23.20 0.57
C ALA A 184 13.08 21.99 0.72
N THR A 185 11.76 22.20 0.68
CA THR A 185 10.79 21.12 0.89
C THR A 185 10.83 20.14 -0.28
N ALA A 186 10.78 20.64 -1.51
CA ALA A 186 10.86 19.81 -2.71
C ALA A 186 12.24 19.16 -2.81
N SER A 187 13.31 19.97 -2.62
CA SER A 187 14.68 19.48 -2.72
C SER A 187 14.97 18.38 -1.70
N SER A 188 14.53 18.53 -0.45
CA SER A 188 14.73 17.51 0.59
C SER A 188 13.96 16.22 0.29
N MET A 189 12.73 16.30 -0.24
CA MET A 189 11.98 15.09 -0.60
C MET A 189 12.61 14.36 -1.78
N VAL A 190 13.08 15.11 -2.78
CA VAL A 190 13.72 14.55 -3.98
C VAL A 190 15.08 13.94 -3.64
N GLU A 191 15.90 14.61 -2.84
CA GLU A 191 17.18 14.09 -2.34
C GLU A 191 16.98 12.71 -1.69
N VAL A 192 16.05 12.63 -0.72
CA VAL A 192 15.74 11.35 -0.04
C VAL A 192 15.25 10.29 -1.02
N ALA A 193 14.34 10.63 -1.94
CA ALA A 193 13.79 9.65 -2.89
C ALA A 193 14.84 9.14 -3.90
N ASN A 194 15.68 10.05 -4.40
CA ASN A 194 16.76 9.76 -5.33
C ASN A 194 17.84 8.89 -4.67
N ASP A 195 18.28 9.24 -3.45
CA ASP A 195 19.27 8.47 -2.70
C ASP A 195 18.78 7.05 -2.37
N LEU A 196 17.50 6.93 -1.98
CA LEU A 196 16.91 5.63 -1.69
C LEU A 196 16.79 4.73 -2.93
N ILE A 197 16.58 5.30 -4.12
CA ILE A 197 16.47 4.53 -5.38
C ILE A 197 17.81 4.39 -6.12
N GLY A 198 18.83 5.19 -5.76
CA GLY A 198 20.12 5.20 -6.45
C GLY A 198 20.05 5.87 -7.83
N THR A 199 19.36 7.01 -7.92
CA THR A 199 19.07 7.70 -9.19
C THR A 199 19.09 9.22 -9.04
N ASP A 200 19.19 9.97 -10.12
CA ASP A 200 19.02 11.43 -10.18
C ASP A 200 17.79 11.85 -11.00
N HIS A 201 16.87 10.90 -11.25
CA HIS A 201 15.76 11.06 -12.20
C HIS A 201 14.65 12.02 -11.74
N ALA A 202 14.39 12.15 -10.43
CA ALA A 202 13.45 13.16 -9.93
C ALA A 202 14.13 14.53 -9.77
N ILE A 203 13.40 15.60 -10.15
CA ILE A 203 13.87 17.00 -10.03
C ILE A 203 12.99 17.78 -9.05
N ALA A 204 13.62 18.64 -8.25
CA ALA A 204 12.93 19.53 -7.31
C ALA A 204 12.88 20.99 -7.77
N LEU A 205 11.79 21.68 -7.46
CA LEU A 205 11.64 23.13 -7.54
C LEU A 205 11.02 23.67 -6.24
N ASP A 206 11.78 24.46 -5.50
CA ASP A 206 11.31 25.12 -4.28
C ASP A 206 10.78 26.53 -4.57
N MET A 207 9.59 26.84 -4.07
CA MET A 207 8.94 28.15 -4.19
C MET A 207 8.97 28.90 -2.85
N PRO A 208 9.98 29.75 -2.59
CA PRO A 208 9.98 30.63 -1.44
C PRO A 208 8.75 31.54 -1.39
N LEU A 209 8.24 31.85 -0.20
CA LEU A 209 7.04 32.67 -0.02
C LEU A 209 7.12 34.09 -0.60
N ASN A 210 8.33 34.59 -0.89
CA ASN A 210 8.56 35.88 -1.54
C ASN A 210 8.67 35.78 -3.07
N MET A 211 8.64 34.57 -3.64
CA MET A 211 8.63 34.33 -5.08
C MET A 211 7.22 34.51 -5.62
N LYS A 212 7.11 35.08 -6.82
CA LYS A 212 5.84 35.20 -7.54
C LYS A 212 5.50 33.88 -8.24
N VAL A 213 4.21 33.53 -8.27
CA VAL A 213 3.70 32.32 -8.93
C VAL A 213 4.09 32.26 -10.40
N GLU A 214 4.02 33.40 -11.12
CA GLU A 214 4.35 33.47 -12.55
C GLU A 214 5.82 33.17 -12.82
N THR A 215 6.70 33.51 -11.87
CA THR A 215 8.13 33.18 -11.96
C THR A 215 8.34 31.68 -11.78
N MET A 216 7.67 31.05 -10.81
CA MET A 216 7.75 29.60 -10.63
C MET A 216 7.17 28.85 -11.83
N TYR A 217 6.06 29.31 -12.39
CA TYR A 217 5.45 28.74 -13.60
C TYR A 217 6.42 28.71 -14.77
N ALA A 218 7.08 29.83 -15.05
CA ALA A 218 8.07 29.91 -16.14
C ALA A 218 9.26 28.95 -15.93
N ILE A 219 9.72 28.77 -14.68
CA ILE A 219 10.79 27.82 -14.34
C ILE A 219 10.29 26.39 -14.54
N ALA A 220 9.10 26.06 -14.02
CA ALA A 220 8.48 24.75 -14.13
C ALA A 220 8.28 24.34 -15.58
N LYS A 221 7.68 25.20 -16.41
CA LYS A 221 7.48 24.95 -17.85
C LYS A 221 8.79 24.59 -18.55
N ARG A 222 9.82 25.42 -18.39
CA ARG A 222 11.14 25.17 -19.00
C ARG A 222 11.73 23.84 -18.52
N LYS A 223 11.54 23.49 -17.24
CA LYS A 223 12.01 22.22 -16.70
C LYS A 223 11.24 21.03 -17.24
N VAL A 224 9.92 21.14 -17.44
CA VAL A 224 9.12 20.09 -18.10
C VAL A 224 9.64 19.82 -19.51
N GLU A 225 9.88 20.87 -20.30
CA GLU A 225 10.44 20.75 -21.65
C GLU A 225 11.85 20.11 -21.67
N GLU A 226 12.64 20.31 -20.61
CA GLU A 226 13.98 19.69 -20.48
C GLU A 226 13.93 18.20 -20.09
N ILE A 227 12.97 17.79 -19.27
CA ILE A 227 12.91 16.41 -18.73
C ILE A 227 12.02 15.47 -19.54
N ASP A 228 11.10 16.00 -20.35
CA ASP A 228 10.28 15.16 -21.20
C ASP A 228 11.16 14.48 -22.27
N ARG A 229 11.11 13.15 -22.29
CA ARG A 229 11.78 12.30 -23.29
C ARG A 229 10.78 11.60 -24.21
N GLY A 230 9.51 12.03 -24.22
CA GLY A 230 8.44 11.49 -25.07
C GLY A 230 7.38 10.66 -24.33
N GLU A 231 7.58 10.37 -23.05
CA GLU A 231 6.59 9.68 -22.19
C GLU A 231 5.80 10.65 -21.29
N GLY A 232 6.08 11.95 -21.37
CA GLY A 232 5.44 12.97 -20.54
C GLY A 232 6.04 13.10 -19.14
N VAL A 233 5.37 13.88 -18.29
CA VAL A 233 5.87 14.28 -16.97
C VAL A 233 4.80 14.17 -15.89
N ILE A 234 5.16 13.67 -14.71
CA ILE A 234 4.35 13.76 -13.50
C ILE A 234 4.84 14.92 -12.63
N LEU A 235 3.92 15.83 -12.32
CA LEU A 235 4.10 16.92 -11.37
C LEU A 235 3.60 16.52 -10.00
N LEU A 236 4.46 16.63 -9.00
CA LEU A 236 4.18 16.35 -7.60
C LEU A 236 4.15 17.66 -6.83
N VAL A 237 2.99 18.08 -6.33
CA VAL A 237 2.81 19.41 -5.73
C VAL A 237 2.20 19.34 -4.32
N ASP A 238 2.42 20.39 -3.51
CA ASP A 238 1.79 20.49 -2.20
C ASP A 238 0.34 20.95 -2.31
N MET A 239 0.13 22.20 -2.75
CA MET A 239 -1.14 22.91 -2.67
C MET A 239 -1.18 24.16 -3.55
N GLY A 240 -2.35 24.81 -3.58
CA GLY A 240 -2.53 26.16 -4.11
C GLY A 240 -2.42 26.23 -5.62
N SER A 241 -1.87 27.33 -6.14
CA SER A 241 -1.79 27.57 -7.59
C SER A 241 -0.85 26.62 -8.33
N LEU A 242 -0.05 25.82 -7.64
CA LEU A 242 0.83 24.82 -8.25
C LEU A 242 0.04 23.65 -8.86
N THR A 243 -1.19 23.40 -8.39
CA THR A 243 -2.03 22.31 -8.89
C THR A 243 -2.45 22.49 -10.34
N THR A 244 -2.69 23.74 -10.75
CA THR A 244 -3.11 24.09 -12.11
C THR A 244 -1.95 24.16 -13.11
N PHE A 245 -0.69 24.04 -12.66
CA PHE A 245 0.46 24.15 -13.55
C PHE A 245 0.48 23.05 -14.61
N GLY A 246 0.08 21.83 -14.24
CA GLY A 246 0.08 20.69 -15.15
C GLY A 246 -0.79 20.93 -16.38
N ASP A 247 -2.05 21.30 -16.17
CA ASP A 247 -3.01 21.56 -17.25
C ASP A 247 -2.55 22.70 -18.17
N MET A 248 -2.05 23.78 -17.57
CA MET A 248 -1.58 24.95 -18.33
C MET A 248 -0.35 24.63 -19.18
N ILE A 249 0.62 23.88 -18.63
CA ILE A 249 1.83 23.49 -19.37
C ILE A 249 1.46 22.47 -20.46
N GLU A 250 0.56 21.52 -20.21
CA GLU A 250 0.09 20.55 -21.21
C GLU A 250 -0.62 21.26 -22.37
N GLU A 251 -1.48 22.24 -22.09
CA GLU A 251 -2.15 23.03 -23.13
C GLU A 251 -1.16 23.86 -23.98
N GLU A 252 -0.13 24.44 -23.35
CA GLU A 252 0.86 25.28 -24.05
C GLU A 252 1.94 24.50 -24.82
N THR A 253 2.33 23.32 -24.32
CA THR A 253 3.48 22.54 -24.86
C THR A 253 3.07 21.30 -25.62
N GLY A 254 1.86 20.77 -25.37
CA GLY A 254 1.42 19.47 -25.88
C GLY A 254 2.07 18.27 -25.21
N ILE A 255 2.93 18.48 -24.20
CA ILE A 255 3.54 17.40 -23.41
C ILE A 255 2.47 16.87 -22.46
N LYS A 256 2.28 15.55 -22.42
CA LYS A 256 1.33 14.91 -21.50
C LYS A 256 1.81 15.13 -20.06
N ILE A 257 0.99 15.80 -19.24
CA ILE A 257 1.35 16.09 -17.85
C ILE A 257 0.27 15.59 -16.92
N ARG A 258 0.66 15.05 -15.76
CA ARG A 258 -0.29 14.71 -14.71
C ARG A 258 0.17 15.25 -13.38
N THR A 259 -0.74 15.92 -12.68
CA THR A 259 -0.46 16.50 -11.38
C THR A 259 -0.98 15.58 -10.27
N ILE A 260 -0.16 15.35 -9.26
CA ILE A 260 -0.51 14.70 -8.00
C ILE A 260 -0.34 15.73 -6.89
N GLU A 261 -1.39 15.94 -6.11
CA GLU A 261 -1.45 16.94 -5.04
C GLU A 261 -1.19 16.32 -3.66
N MET A 262 -0.98 17.18 -2.65
CA MET A 262 -0.78 16.78 -1.25
C MET A 262 0.36 15.75 -1.07
N VAL A 263 1.44 15.94 -1.80
CA VAL A 263 2.53 14.96 -1.89
C VAL A 263 3.31 14.86 -0.59
N SER A 264 3.70 13.63 -0.27
CA SER A 264 4.63 13.29 0.82
C SER A 264 5.83 12.53 0.27
N THR A 265 6.94 12.46 1.02
CA THR A 265 8.15 11.74 0.61
C THR A 265 7.90 10.29 0.15
N PRO A 266 7.06 9.48 0.82
CA PRO A 266 6.73 8.13 0.34
C PRO A 266 6.04 8.11 -1.03
N MET A 267 5.26 9.14 -1.37
CA MET A 267 4.62 9.24 -2.68
C MET A 267 5.63 9.60 -3.78
N VAL A 268 6.57 10.51 -3.48
CA VAL A 268 7.68 10.83 -4.41
C VAL A 268 8.46 9.56 -4.72
N LEU A 269 8.80 8.78 -3.68
CA LEU A 269 9.50 7.51 -3.82
C LEU A 269 8.72 6.51 -4.69
N GLU A 270 7.42 6.34 -4.46
CA GLU A 270 6.59 5.40 -5.23
C GLU A 270 6.43 5.82 -6.70
N VAL A 271 6.23 7.12 -6.99
CA VAL A 271 6.19 7.64 -8.37
C VAL A 271 7.53 7.40 -9.05
N LEU A 272 8.62 7.81 -8.40
CA LEU A 272 9.97 7.71 -8.93
C LEU A 272 10.35 6.25 -9.23
N ARG A 273 10.02 5.33 -8.31
CA ARG A 273 10.22 3.89 -8.47
C ARG A 273 9.55 3.39 -9.75
N LYS A 274 8.27 3.71 -9.95
CA LYS A 274 7.51 3.22 -11.12
C LYS A 274 7.95 3.89 -12.42
N ALA A 275 8.27 5.17 -12.38
CA ALA A 275 8.83 5.86 -13.53
C ALA A 275 10.14 5.20 -14.00
N ILE A 276 11.00 4.79 -13.06
CA ILE A 276 12.28 4.14 -13.37
C ILE A 276 12.11 2.74 -13.94
N VAL A 277 11.13 1.98 -13.46
CA VAL A 277 10.77 0.64 -13.98
C VAL A 277 10.17 0.73 -15.39
N GLY A 278 9.69 1.91 -15.80
CA GLY A 278 9.15 2.16 -17.13
C GLY A 278 7.64 1.97 -17.22
N TYR A 279 6.93 2.13 -16.10
CA TYR A 279 5.47 2.25 -16.12
C TYR A 279 5.07 3.53 -16.85
N SER A 280 3.97 3.46 -17.59
CA SER A 280 3.35 4.63 -18.21
C SER A 280 2.75 5.56 -17.16
N ILE A 281 2.55 6.83 -17.51
CA ILE A 281 1.88 7.81 -16.64
C ILE A 281 0.55 7.27 -16.08
N ASP A 282 -0.25 6.60 -16.92
CA ASP A 282 -1.58 6.15 -16.53
C ASP A 282 -1.50 4.98 -15.52
N GLU A 283 -0.56 4.05 -15.68
CA GLU A 283 -0.33 2.95 -14.73
C GLU A 283 0.24 3.46 -13.39
N ILE A 284 1.14 4.44 -13.45
CA ILE A 284 1.65 5.11 -12.25
C ILE A 284 0.46 5.71 -11.49
N LEU A 285 -0.38 6.48 -12.17
CA LEU A 285 -1.57 7.09 -11.56
C LEU A 285 -2.59 6.09 -11.05
N GLU A 286 -2.85 4.98 -11.74
CA GLU A 286 -3.78 3.94 -11.26
C GLU A 286 -3.35 3.36 -9.91
N SER A 287 -2.05 3.24 -9.68
CA SER A 287 -1.54 2.82 -8.39
C SER A 287 -1.76 3.84 -7.27
N PHE A 288 -1.87 5.12 -7.64
CA PHE A 288 -2.33 6.17 -6.76
C PHE A 288 -3.86 6.22 -6.69
N LYS A 289 -4.65 5.70 -7.65
CA LYS A 289 -6.11 5.64 -7.53
C LYS A 289 -6.60 4.66 -6.44
N ASP A 290 -5.85 3.57 -6.19
CA ASP A 290 -6.15 2.65 -5.08
C ASP A 290 -5.58 3.10 -3.72
N LYS A 291 -4.58 3.99 -3.70
CA LYS A 291 -3.97 4.56 -2.47
C LYS A 291 -4.43 6.00 -2.13
N HIS A 292 -4.92 6.78 -3.09
CA HIS A 292 -5.48 8.15 -2.94
C HIS A 292 -7.01 8.22 -2.89
N LYS A 293 -7.71 7.08 -3.04
CA LYS A 293 -9.11 6.96 -2.58
C LYS A 293 -9.30 7.28 -1.09
N TYR A 294 -8.19 7.43 -0.34
CA TYR A 294 -8.19 7.82 1.07
C TYR A 294 -8.22 9.33 1.36
N LYS A 295 -8.23 10.24 0.36
CA LYS A 295 -8.33 11.69 0.68
C LYS A 295 -9.05 12.63 -0.30
N SER A 296 -9.34 12.23 -1.53
CA SER A 296 -9.94 13.14 -2.53
C SER A 296 -11.28 12.66 -3.12
N ASN A 297 -12.11 11.98 -2.33
CA ASN A 297 -13.55 11.82 -2.61
C ASN A 297 -14.39 12.72 -1.68
N ILE A 298 -13.95 13.96 -1.49
CA ILE A 298 -14.87 15.05 -1.15
C ILE A 298 -15.11 15.77 -2.47
N LEU A 299 -16.29 15.50 -3.05
CA LEU A 299 -16.86 16.01 -4.30
C LEU A 299 -16.66 15.08 -5.51
N GLU A 300 -17.76 14.38 -5.79
CA GLU A 300 -18.11 13.74 -7.07
C GLU A 300 -17.41 12.43 -7.43
N ASP A 301 -17.77 11.36 -6.71
CA ASP A 301 -17.90 10.04 -7.35
C ASP A 301 -19.08 9.31 -6.69
N LYS A 302 -20.04 8.85 -7.51
CA LYS A 302 -21.20 8.08 -7.07
C LYS A 302 -20.75 6.88 -6.24
N VAL A 303 -21.20 6.82 -4.99
CA VAL A 303 -20.85 5.80 -4.00
C VAL A 303 -21.58 4.50 -4.34
N ASN A 304 -21.15 3.82 -5.40
CA ASN A 304 -21.60 2.45 -5.62
C ASN A 304 -20.81 1.51 -4.70
N THR A 305 -21.13 1.51 -3.40
CA THR A 305 -20.56 0.56 -2.44
C THR A 305 -21.07 -0.84 -2.76
N LYS A 306 -20.19 -1.70 -3.26
CA LYS A 306 -20.52 -3.12 -3.48
C LYS A 306 -20.94 -3.80 -2.17
N ASP A 307 -21.98 -4.61 -2.25
CA ASP A 307 -22.48 -5.46 -1.17
C ASP A 307 -21.58 -6.69 -0.98
N ILE A 308 -21.13 -6.90 0.25
CA ILE A 308 -20.23 -8.02 0.58
C ILE A 308 -20.68 -8.81 1.80
N ILE A 309 -20.33 -10.10 1.80
CA ILE A 309 -20.33 -10.99 2.97
C ILE A 309 -18.88 -11.33 3.31
N ILE A 310 -18.52 -11.24 4.58
CA ILE A 310 -17.17 -11.57 5.04
C ILE A 310 -17.14 -13.02 5.52
N SER A 311 -16.18 -13.81 5.06
CA SER A 311 -15.85 -15.14 5.58
C SER A 311 -14.53 -15.07 6.34
N ALA A 312 -14.59 -15.15 7.68
CA ALA A 312 -13.44 -15.09 8.57
C ALA A 312 -13.02 -16.52 9.00
N CYS A 313 -11.75 -16.90 8.77
CA CYS A 313 -11.21 -18.21 9.17
C CYS A 313 -9.74 -18.13 9.61
N PHE A 314 -9.22 -19.14 10.32
CA PHE A 314 -7.81 -19.18 10.77
C PHE A 314 -6.80 -19.64 9.71
N THR A 315 -7.22 -20.49 8.76
CA THR A 315 -6.29 -21.26 7.89
C THR A 315 -6.43 -20.94 6.41
N GLY A 316 -7.21 -19.94 6.03
CA GLY A 316 -7.24 -19.32 4.70
C GLY A 316 -7.80 -20.14 3.53
N ASP A 317 -7.68 -21.47 3.49
CA ASP A 317 -7.84 -22.19 2.21
C ASP A 317 -8.85 -23.35 2.15
N GLY A 318 -9.40 -23.81 3.28
CA GLY A 318 -10.27 -25.01 3.32
C GLY A 318 -11.78 -24.76 3.40
N ALA A 319 -12.23 -24.13 4.49
CA ALA A 319 -13.66 -23.93 4.77
C ALA A 319 -14.27 -22.80 3.95
N SER A 320 -13.50 -21.74 3.68
CA SER A 320 -13.98 -20.55 2.98
C SER A 320 -14.40 -20.82 1.54
N ARG A 321 -13.72 -21.72 0.81
CA ARG A 321 -14.15 -22.12 -0.55
C ARG A 321 -15.48 -22.86 -0.55
N LYS A 322 -15.68 -23.80 0.38
CA LYS A 322 -16.97 -24.51 0.53
C LYS A 322 -18.12 -23.57 0.91
N ILE A 323 -17.87 -22.63 1.81
CA ILE A 323 -18.86 -21.61 2.19
C ILE A 323 -19.18 -20.72 0.98
N GLN A 324 -18.18 -20.29 0.21
CA GLN A 324 -18.40 -19.55 -1.03
C GLN A 324 -19.28 -20.31 -2.03
N ASP A 325 -19.01 -21.60 -2.23
CA ASP A 325 -19.80 -22.42 -3.14
C ASP A 325 -21.26 -22.59 -2.66
N ILE A 326 -21.46 -22.82 -1.36
CA ILE A 326 -22.80 -22.95 -0.76
C ILE A 326 -23.58 -21.65 -0.89
N LEU A 327 -22.95 -20.51 -0.57
CA LEU A 327 -23.61 -19.21 -0.65
C LEU A 327 -23.98 -18.87 -2.09
N LYS A 328 -23.03 -19.00 -3.04
CA LYS A 328 -23.31 -18.75 -4.47
C LYS A 328 -24.43 -19.63 -5.05
N THR A 329 -24.64 -20.82 -4.48
CA THR A 329 -25.64 -21.77 -4.99
C THR A 329 -26.99 -21.67 -4.29
N LYS A 330 -27.02 -21.30 -3.01
CA LYS A 330 -28.23 -21.40 -2.16
C LYS A 330 -28.81 -20.08 -1.68
N THR A 331 -28.08 -18.96 -1.71
CA THR A 331 -28.66 -17.65 -1.29
C THR A 331 -29.54 -17.03 -2.38
N ILE A 332 -30.51 -16.23 -1.94
CA ILE A 332 -31.45 -15.53 -2.83
C ILE A 332 -30.76 -14.47 -3.68
N ASP A 333 -29.79 -13.74 -3.12
CA ASP A 333 -29.02 -12.74 -3.85
C ASP A 333 -27.69 -13.31 -4.34
N LYS A 334 -27.50 -13.31 -5.67
CA LYS A 334 -26.29 -13.79 -6.35
C LYS A 334 -25.30 -12.68 -6.68
N ASN A 335 -25.64 -11.42 -6.43
CA ASN A 335 -24.81 -10.26 -6.72
C ASN A 335 -23.91 -9.86 -5.54
N VAL A 336 -24.00 -10.58 -4.40
CA VAL A 336 -23.20 -10.31 -3.20
C VAL A 336 -21.83 -10.98 -3.31
N GLU A 337 -20.76 -10.20 -3.13
CA GLU A 337 -19.39 -10.68 -3.23
C GLU A 337 -18.89 -11.22 -1.87
N ILE A 338 -18.13 -12.32 -1.87
CA ILE A 338 -17.69 -12.96 -0.62
C ILE A 338 -16.20 -12.71 -0.40
N PHE A 339 -15.89 -11.95 0.65
CA PHE A 339 -14.53 -11.57 1.01
C PHE A 339 -13.98 -12.49 2.10
N THR A 340 -12.85 -13.13 1.85
CA THR A 340 -12.20 -14.00 2.84
C THR A 340 -11.15 -13.23 3.63
N ILE A 341 -11.21 -13.33 4.97
CA ILE A 341 -10.22 -12.72 5.86
C ILE A 341 -9.67 -13.76 6.85
N ASN A 342 -8.39 -13.59 7.19
CA ASN A 342 -7.71 -14.46 8.15
C ASN A 342 -7.78 -13.89 9.59
N ILE A 343 -8.07 -14.73 10.59
CA ILE A 343 -8.20 -14.40 12.02
C ILE A 343 -6.89 -14.72 12.79
N ILE A 344 -5.72 -14.25 12.32
CA ILE A 344 -4.44 -14.54 13.00
C ILE A 344 -4.21 -13.65 14.25
N ASP A 345 -5.03 -12.62 14.48
CA ASP A 345 -5.01 -11.77 15.68
C ASP A 345 -6.36 -11.03 15.85
N GLU A 346 -7.05 -11.21 16.99
CA GLU A 346 -8.38 -10.61 17.25
C GLU A 346 -8.33 -9.07 17.30
N ASN A 347 -7.27 -8.47 17.87
CA ASN A 347 -7.13 -7.01 17.95
C ASN A 347 -6.90 -6.35 16.58
N ASN A 348 -6.41 -7.11 15.61
CA ASN A 348 -6.22 -6.65 14.24
C ASN A 348 -7.47 -6.91 13.37
N LEU A 349 -8.40 -7.77 13.85
CA LEU A 349 -9.61 -8.11 13.11
C LEU A 349 -10.58 -6.93 13.05
N GLU A 350 -10.88 -6.29 14.19
CA GLU A 350 -11.78 -5.12 14.23
C GLU A 350 -11.26 -3.99 13.33
N ASN A 351 -9.98 -3.65 13.44
CA ASN A 351 -9.34 -2.64 12.58
C ASN A 351 -9.44 -2.97 11.08
N ARG A 352 -9.37 -4.25 10.71
CA ARG A 352 -9.54 -4.69 9.31
C ARG A 352 -11.01 -4.64 8.88
N LEU A 353 -11.93 -5.01 9.77
CA LEU A 353 -13.36 -4.93 9.51
C LEU A 353 -13.80 -3.47 9.35
N ASP A 354 -13.29 -2.55 10.17
CA ASP A 354 -13.56 -1.11 10.05
C ASP A 354 -13.04 -0.54 8.72
N LYS A 355 -11.81 -0.89 8.32
CA LYS A 355 -11.29 -0.53 6.98
C LYS A 355 -12.16 -1.06 5.84
N LEU A 356 -12.72 -2.26 5.98
CA LEU A 356 -13.64 -2.84 5.00
C LEU A 356 -15.02 -2.17 5.05
N LYS A 357 -15.48 -1.76 6.23
CA LYS A 357 -16.74 -1.04 6.45
C LYS A 357 -16.73 0.31 5.74
N ASP A 358 -15.58 0.97 5.65
CA ASP A 358 -15.42 2.21 4.89
C ASP A 358 -15.60 1.98 3.39
N LYS A 359 -15.03 0.91 2.84
CA LYS A 359 -14.99 0.63 1.40
C LYS A 359 -16.21 -0.11 0.85
N TYR A 360 -16.84 -0.97 1.66
CA TYR A 360 -17.87 -1.90 1.22
C TYR A 360 -19.12 -1.84 2.11
N ASN A 361 -20.23 -2.35 1.57
CA ASN A 361 -21.46 -2.52 2.32
C ASN A 361 -21.47 -3.95 2.91
N ILE A 362 -21.02 -4.10 4.16
CA ILE A 362 -20.94 -5.39 4.84
C ILE A 362 -22.34 -5.79 5.30
N LEU A 363 -22.87 -6.87 4.73
CA LEU A 363 -24.21 -7.37 5.05
C LEU A 363 -24.21 -8.37 6.21
N ALA A 364 -23.20 -9.24 6.24
CA ALA A 364 -23.05 -10.26 7.27
C ALA A 364 -21.59 -10.74 7.38
N ILE A 365 -21.25 -11.30 8.54
CA ILE A 365 -19.95 -11.92 8.80
C ILE A 365 -20.18 -13.40 9.14
N ILE A 366 -19.49 -14.28 8.42
CA ILE A 366 -19.50 -15.73 8.64
C ILE A 366 -18.14 -16.12 9.20
N SER A 367 -18.10 -16.69 10.39
CA SER A 367 -16.85 -17.03 11.06
C SER A 367 -16.79 -18.49 11.50
N THR A 368 -15.60 -19.07 11.48
CA THR A 368 -15.36 -20.41 12.04
C THR A 368 -15.37 -20.43 13.58
N VAL A 369 -15.33 -19.27 14.21
CA VAL A 369 -15.40 -19.08 15.66
C VAL A 369 -16.37 -17.97 16.02
N PRO A 370 -16.96 -17.96 17.23
CA PRO A 370 -17.76 -16.82 17.70
C PRO A 370 -16.95 -15.52 17.65
N LEU A 371 -17.55 -14.44 17.14
CA LEU A 371 -16.96 -13.09 17.12
C LEU A 371 -17.92 -12.12 17.81
N GLU A 372 -17.38 -11.24 18.63
CA GLU A 372 -18.16 -10.18 19.31
C GLU A 372 -18.25 -8.92 18.44
N ILE A 373 -18.95 -9.02 17.31
CA ILE A 373 -19.23 -7.87 16.44
C ILE A 373 -20.67 -7.41 16.65
N PHE A 374 -20.84 -6.16 17.06
CA PHE A 374 -22.16 -5.63 17.45
C PHE A 374 -22.88 -4.87 16.33
N TRP A 375 -22.15 -4.40 15.34
CA TRP A 375 -22.68 -3.55 14.27
C TRP A 375 -23.08 -4.33 13.00
N ALA A 376 -22.87 -5.65 12.94
CA ALA A 376 -23.27 -6.49 11.83
C ALA A 376 -23.74 -7.89 12.29
N PRO A 377 -24.65 -8.54 11.55
CA PRO A 377 -25.04 -9.92 11.80
C PRO A 377 -23.85 -10.90 11.69
N VAL A 378 -23.62 -11.71 12.73
CA VAL A 378 -22.58 -12.74 12.76
C VAL A 378 -23.21 -14.14 12.71
N PHE A 379 -22.72 -14.96 11.79
CA PHE A 379 -23.12 -16.35 11.59
C PHE A 379 -21.93 -17.28 11.83
N LEU A 380 -22.17 -18.42 12.48
CA LEU A 380 -21.16 -19.46 12.55
C LEU A 380 -21.12 -20.20 11.20
N ALA A 381 -19.91 -20.45 10.71
CA ALA A 381 -19.67 -21.21 9.49
C ALA A 381 -20.38 -22.57 9.50
N MET A 382 -20.47 -23.21 10.67
CA MET A 382 -21.16 -24.48 10.83
C MET A 382 -22.67 -24.39 10.53
N ASP A 383 -23.31 -23.28 10.88
CA ASP A 383 -24.75 -23.07 10.63
C ASP A 383 -25.05 -22.90 9.14
N ILE A 384 -24.12 -22.30 8.40
CA ILE A 384 -24.19 -22.15 6.95
C ILE A 384 -23.92 -23.50 6.27
N LEU A 385 -22.97 -24.28 6.78
CA LEU A 385 -22.64 -25.62 6.25
C LEU A 385 -23.75 -26.65 6.49
N SER A 386 -24.54 -26.49 7.56
CA SER A 386 -25.67 -27.36 7.92
C SER A 386 -27.02 -26.90 7.35
N ASP A 387 -27.02 -25.88 6.47
CA ASP A 387 -28.19 -25.19 5.92
C ASP A 387 -29.09 -24.45 6.94
N SER A 388 -28.93 -24.66 8.25
CA SER A 388 -29.78 -24.04 9.29
C SER A 388 -29.62 -22.52 9.44
N GLY A 389 -28.52 -21.97 8.95
CA GLY A 389 -28.22 -20.54 8.96
C GLY A 389 -28.62 -19.81 7.67
N ILE A 390 -28.96 -20.54 6.60
CA ILE A 390 -29.21 -19.94 5.27
C ILE A 390 -30.50 -19.14 5.28
N ASP A 391 -31.60 -19.67 5.82
CA ASP A 391 -32.88 -18.95 5.90
C ASP A 391 -32.74 -17.61 6.65
N LYS A 392 -31.92 -17.59 7.70
CA LYS A 392 -31.65 -16.37 8.47
C LYS A 392 -30.80 -15.37 7.69
N LEU A 393 -29.84 -15.86 6.91
CA LEU A 393 -29.02 -15.02 6.05
C LEU A 393 -29.86 -14.41 4.91
N ASP A 394 -30.75 -15.18 4.31
CA ASP A 394 -31.65 -14.70 3.26
C ASP A 394 -32.57 -13.58 3.77
N ILE A 395 -33.07 -13.67 5.00
CA ILE A 395 -33.82 -12.56 5.63
C ILE A 395 -32.97 -11.28 5.72
N ILE A 396 -31.68 -11.38 6.05
CA ILE A 396 -30.77 -10.22 6.09
C ILE A 396 -30.54 -9.63 4.69
N LEU A 397 -30.41 -10.48 3.67
CA LEU A 397 -30.27 -10.04 2.27
C LEU A 397 -31.55 -9.35 1.77
N GLU A 398 -32.72 -9.89 2.10
CA GLU A 398 -34.01 -9.25 1.81
C GLU A 398 -34.17 -7.91 2.54
N GLU A 399 -33.73 -7.83 3.81
CA GLU A 399 -33.70 -6.59 4.57
C GLU A 399 -32.83 -5.53 3.85
N ASN A 400 -31.67 -5.92 3.32
CA ASN A 400 -30.76 -5.03 2.58
C ASN A 400 -31.42 -4.41 1.34
N HIS A 401 -32.21 -5.17 0.57
CA HIS A 401 -32.95 -4.62 -0.57
C HIS A 401 -33.92 -3.49 -0.17
N MET A 402 -34.48 -3.52 1.05
CA MET A 402 -35.30 -2.42 1.55
C MET A 402 -34.46 -1.17 1.84
N TYR A 403 -33.29 -1.34 2.48
CA TYR A 403 -32.36 -0.22 2.70
C TYR A 403 -31.91 0.41 1.37
N SER A 404 -31.59 -0.38 0.35
CA SER A 404 -31.22 0.15 -0.98
C SER A 404 -32.33 1.01 -1.58
N ARG A 405 -33.59 0.57 -1.53
CA ARG A 405 -34.73 1.35 -2.02
C ARG A 405 -34.96 2.63 -1.23
N VAL A 406 -34.79 2.58 0.09
CA VAL A 406 -34.90 3.76 0.96
C VAL A 406 -33.80 4.75 0.64
N SER A 407 -32.57 4.27 0.46
CA SER A 407 -31.42 5.06 0.04
C SER A 407 -31.67 5.79 -1.29
N GLU A 408 -32.06 5.05 -2.34
CA GLU A 408 -32.38 5.62 -3.66
C GLU A 408 -33.44 6.73 -3.57
N SER A 409 -34.50 6.47 -2.80
CA SER A 409 -35.59 7.44 -2.56
C SER A 409 -35.10 8.69 -1.83
N LEU A 410 -34.25 8.52 -0.81
CA LEU A 410 -33.74 9.61 0.01
C LEU A 410 -32.72 10.50 -0.71
N THR A 411 -31.98 9.97 -1.69
CA THR A 411 -30.98 10.73 -2.45
C THR A 411 -31.56 11.98 -3.12
N GLU A 412 -32.85 11.98 -3.49
CA GLU A 412 -33.52 13.16 -4.06
C GLU A 412 -34.19 14.08 -3.02
N HIS A 413 -34.22 13.68 -1.75
CA HIS A 413 -34.98 14.35 -0.69
C HIS A 413 -34.11 14.91 0.44
N LEU A 414 -32.88 14.43 0.61
CA LEU A 414 -31.92 14.95 1.58
C LEU A 414 -31.09 16.05 0.91
N LEU A 415 -30.87 17.16 1.64
CA LEU A 415 -30.20 18.34 1.09
C LEU A 415 -28.72 18.40 1.46
N ASN A 416 -28.36 17.88 2.63
CA ASN A 416 -27.05 18.07 3.25
C ASN A 416 -26.25 16.78 3.42
N VAL A 417 -26.87 15.62 3.22
CA VAL A 417 -26.22 14.31 3.35
C VAL A 417 -26.50 13.42 2.14
N ASN A 418 -25.56 12.53 1.84
CA ASN A 418 -25.73 11.52 0.80
C ASN A 418 -26.64 10.38 1.31
N GLY A 419 -27.71 10.08 0.58
CA GLY A 419 -28.71 9.05 0.93
C GLY A 419 -28.13 7.63 1.05
N GLU A 420 -27.22 7.25 0.16
CA GLU A 420 -26.55 5.93 0.16
C GLU A 420 -25.64 5.77 1.37
N GLU A 421 -24.85 6.79 1.66
CA GLU A 421 -23.91 6.78 2.77
C GLU A 421 -24.64 6.78 4.12
N ILE A 422 -25.61 7.68 4.31
CA ILE A 422 -26.29 7.83 5.60
C ILE A 422 -27.14 6.60 5.94
N VAL A 423 -27.79 5.99 4.95
CA VAL A 423 -28.61 4.79 5.17
C VAL A 423 -27.73 3.60 5.55
N LYS A 424 -26.56 3.44 4.90
CA LYS A 424 -25.58 2.41 5.26
C LYS A 424 -25.11 2.58 6.71
N GLU A 425 -24.79 3.80 7.13
CA GLU A 425 -24.35 4.08 8.50
C GLU A 425 -25.43 3.80 9.54
N ILE A 426 -26.65 4.26 9.27
CA ILE A 426 -27.78 4.05 10.17
C ILE A 426 -28.08 2.55 10.29
N ARG A 427 -27.95 1.75 9.21
CA ARG A 427 -28.12 0.30 9.31
C ARG A 427 -27.18 -0.33 10.35
N TYR A 428 -25.90 0.04 10.36
CA TYR A 428 -24.95 -0.45 11.36
C TYR A 428 -25.32 -0.01 12.78
N ILE A 429 -25.79 1.24 12.93
CA ILE A 429 -26.29 1.77 14.21
C ILE A 429 -27.52 0.98 14.68
N LEU A 430 -28.46 0.63 13.80
CA LEU A 430 -29.63 -0.15 14.17
C LEU A 430 -29.25 -1.54 14.68
N TYR A 431 -28.29 -2.22 14.03
CA TYR A 431 -27.80 -3.51 14.53
C TYR A 431 -27.14 -3.38 15.91
N GLU A 432 -26.34 -2.33 16.12
CA GLU A 432 -25.71 -2.09 17.41
C GLU A 432 -26.74 -1.78 18.51
N ILE A 433 -27.79 -1.02 18.20
CA ILE A 433 -28.90 -0.74 19.13
C ILE A 433 -29.66 -2.03 19.47
N GLU A 434 -30.04 -2.82 18.47
CA GLU A 434 -30.75 -4.10 18.69
C GLU A 434 -29.92 -5.04 19.56
N TYR A 435 -28.60 -5.09 19.35
CA TYR A 435 -27.68 -5.88 20.14
C TYR A 435 -27.55 -5.36 21.59
N LYS A 436 -27.13 -4.10 21.78
CA LYS A 436 -26.83 -3.52 23.11
C LYS A 436 -28.08 -3.40 23.99
N LEU A 437 -29.26 -3.19 23.40
CA LEU A 437 -30.53 -3.16 24.12
C LEU A 437 -31.24 -4.52 24.19
N ASN A 438 -30.68 -5.56 23.56
CA ASN A 438 -31.25 -6.91 23.48
C ASN A 438 -32.73 -6.91 23.07
N LEU A 439 -33.04 -6.25 21.95
CA LEU A 439 -34.38 -6.13 21.40
C LEU A 439 -34.36 -6.34 19.89
N LYS A 440 -35.52 -6.67 19.31
CA LYS A 440 -35.70 -6.73 17.87
C LYS A 440 -36.98 -6.00 17.47
N VAL A 441 -36.92 -5.33 16.33
CA VAL A 441 -38.07 -4.68 15.70
C VAL A 441 -38.31 -5.25 14.30
N SER A 442 -39.54 -5.13 13.78
CA SER A 442 -39.84 -5.57 12.43
C SER A 442 -39.12 -4.70 11.38
N ILE A 443 -38.93 -5.26 10.18
CA ILE A 443 -38.28 -4.57 9.06
C ILE A 443 -38.98 -3.24 8.74
N ASP A 444 -40.32 -3.22 8.73
CA ASP A 444 -41.11 -2.00 8.49
C ASP A 444 -40.81 -0.90 9.52
N VAL A 445 -40.67 -1.29 10.79
CA VAL A 445 -40.33 -0.36 11.88
C VAL A 445 -38.91 0.15 11.72
N LYS A 446 -37.96 -0.72 11.34
CA LYS A 446 -36.58 -0.30 11.03
C LYS A 446 -36.57 0.75 9.92
N MET A 447 -37.29 0.54 8.83
CA MET A 447 -37.35 1.52 7.74
C MET A 447 -37.90 2.87 8.22
N GLY A 448 -38.93 2.85 9.08
CA GLY A 448 -39.43 4.07 9.71
C GLY A 448 -38.39 4.79 10.58
N ILE A 449 -37.59 4.03 11.34
CA ILE A 449 -36.48 4.56 12.16
C ILE A 449 -35.36 5.12 11.26
N VAL A 450 -34.99 4.42 10.19
CA VAL A 450 -34.00 4.90 9.20
C VAL A 450 -34.41 6.25 8.66
N LEU A 451 -35.64 6.35 8.12
CA LEU A 451 -36.16 7.61 7.59
C LEU A 451 -36.12 8.73 8.63
N HIS A 452 -36.55 8.44 9.87
CA HIS A 452 -36.54 9.41 10.96
C HIS A 452 -35.13 9.93 11.24
N ILE A 453 -34.14 9.05 11.36
CA ILE A 453 -32.76 9.42 11.67
C ILE A 453 -32.12 10.17 10.49
N CYS A 454 -32.32 9.71 9.24
CA CYS A 454 -31.81 10.41 8.04
C CYS A 454 -32.28 11.88 8.01
N PHE A 455 -33.60 12.11 8.14
CA PHE A 455 -34.14 13.47 8.14
C PHE A 455 -33.76 14.25 9.40
N LEU A 456 -33.61 13.60 10.55
CA LEU A 456 -33.14 14.26 11.76
C LEU A 456 -31.74 14.83 11.54
N ILE A 457 -30.81 14.02 11.02
CA ILE A 457 -29.44 14.42 10.74
C ILE A 457 -29.40 15.55 9.71
N ASP A 458 -30.13 15.40 8.60
CA ASP A 458 -30.23 16.42 7.55
C ASP A 458 -30.75 17.77 8.10
N ASN A 459 -31.79 17.73 8.94
CA ASN A 459 -32.34 18.93 9.58
C ASN A 459 -31.39 19.56 10.61
N LEU A 460 -30.63 18.75 11.36
CA LEU A 460 -29.66 19.23 12.34
C LEU A 460 -28.50 19.96 11.67
N ILE A 461 -28.04 19.48 10.50
CA ILE A 461 -27.00 20.15 9.71
C ILE A 461 -27.50 21.52 9.23
N GLU A 462 -28.76 21.62 8.83
CA GLU A 462 -29.40 22.90 8.47
C GLU A 462 -29.62 23.84 9.67
N GLY A 463 -29.40 23.36 10.90
CA GLY A 463 -29.60 24.12 12.13
C GLY A 463 -31.05 24.23 12.58
N LYS A 464 -31.94 23.35 12.09
CA LYS A 464 -33.34 23.31 12.53
C LYS A 464 -33.42 22.81 13.97
N VAL A 465 -34.28 23.46 14.76
CA VAL A 465 -34.47 23.10 16.17
C VAL A 465 -35.30 21.82 16.26
N PRO A 466 -34.79 20.76 16.92
CA PRO A 466 -35.50 19.49 17.06
C PRO A 466 -36.78 19.61 17.90
N ARG A 467 -37.65 18.60 17.81
CA ARG A 467 -38.93 18.63 18.53
C ARG A 467 -38.67 18.36 20.01
N LYS A 468 -39.54 18.92 20.88
CA LYS A 468 -39.48 18.63 22.32
C LYS A 468 -40.24 17.34 22.62
N PHE A 469 -39.62 16.46 23.38
CA PHE A 469 -40.22 15.22 23.85
C PHE A 469 -41.10 15.48 25.07
N ASP A 470 -42.35 15.07 24.99
CA ASP A 470 -43.32 15.24 26.07
C ASP A 470 -42.88 14.45 27.33
N ASN A 471 -42.84 15.12 28.48
CA ASN A 471 -42.43 14.54 29.76
C ASN A 471 -41.04 13.88 29.76
N LEU A 472 -40.07 14.48 29.05
CA LEU A 472 -38.69 13.98 28.95
C LEU A 472 -38.07 13.63 30.31
N GLU A 473 -38.28 14.44 31.35
CA GLU A 473 -37.68 14.20 32.67
C GLU A 473 -38.23 12.96 33.38
N GLU A 474 -39.49 12.60 33.15
CA GLU A 474 -40.06 11.34 33.67
C GLU A 474 -39.55 10.16 32.86
N TYR A 475 -39.50 10.30 31.53
CA TYR A 475 -39.01 9.27 30.63
C TYR A 475 -37.54 8.92 30.92
N LYS A 476 -36.69 9.93 31.13
CA LYS A 476 -35.29 9.77 31.53
C LYS A 476 -35.12 9.01 32.84
N LYS A 477 -35.98 9.24 33.84
CA LYS A 477 -35.89 8.52 35.12
C LYS A 477 -36.09 7.02 34.95
N VAL A 478 -36.96 6.63 34.01
CA VAL A 478 -37.28 5.23 33.73
C VAL A 478 -36.23 4.59 32.83
N TYR A 479 -35.83 5.28 31.76
CA TYR A 479 -35.01 4.72 30.68
C TYR A 479 -33.58 5.28 30.62
N LYS A 480 -33.06 5.78 31.74
CA LYS A 480 -31.76 6.44 31.81
C LYS A 480 -30.64 5.63 31.14
N LYS A 481 -30.54 4.35 31.49
CA LYS A 481 -29.48 3.45 30.99
C LYS A 481 -29.57 3.26 29.48
N ASP A 482 -30.77 3.02 28.96
CA ASP A 482 -30.99 2.78 27.53
C ASP A 482 -30.73 4.06 26.72
N MET A 483 -31.09 5.23 27.27
CA MET A 483 -30.77 6.52 26.66
C MET A 483 -29.26 6.82 26.66
N GLU A 484 -28.52 6.43 27.70
CA GLU A 484 -27.06 6.58 27.74
C GLU A 484 -26.38 5.68 26.69
N ILE A 485 -26.86 4.45 26.51
CA ILE A 485 -26.41 3.54 25.45
C ILE A 485 -26.63 4.17 24.07
N LEU A 486 -27.82 4.71 23.79
CA LEU A 486 -28.08 5.37 22.50
C LEU A 486 -27.15 6.56 22.28
N LYS A 487 -26.96 7.42 23.30
CA LYS A 487 -26.03 8.55 23.19
C LYS A 487 -24.63 8.09 22.80
N GLU A 488 -24.12 7.04 23.42
CA GLU A 488 -22.81 6.47 23.09
C GLU A 488 -22.74 6.00 21.63
N ILE A 489 -23.75 5.24 21.16
CA ILE A 489 -23.81 4.74 19.79
C ILE A 489 -23.83 5.90 18.77
N PHE A 490 -24.55 6.98 19.05
CA PHE A 490 -24.66 8.12 18.15
C PHE A 490 -23.45 9.07 18.17
N GLN A 491 -22.49 8.94 19.10
CA GLN A 491 -21.31 9.84 19.16
C GLN A 491 -20.53 9.88 17.84
N THR A 492 -20.36 8.72 17.19
CA THR A 492 -19.61 8.62 15.94
C THR A 492 -20.29 9.43 14.83
N ILE A 493 -21.63 9.40 14.75
CA ILE A 493 -22.37 10.15 13.73
C ILE A 493 -22.41 11.65 14.06
N GLU A 494 -22.51 12.01 15.34
CA GLU A 494 -22.43 13.40 15.80
C GLU A 494 -21.10 14.04 15.41
N LEU A 495 -19.98 13.34 15.64
CA LEU A 495 -18.66 13.79 15.25
C LEU A 495 -18.50 13.89 13.73
N LYS A 496 -18.99 12.89 12.98
CA LYS A 496 -18.86 12.84 11.52
C LYS A 496 -19.57 14.01 10.83
N TYR A 497 -20.82 14.29 11.21
CA TYR A 497 -21.61 15.37 10.60
C TYR A 497 -21.52 16.69 11.34
N ASN A 498 -20.71 16.76 12.41
CA ASN A 498 -20.57 17.94 13.27
C ASN A 498 -21.93 18.46 13.78
N ILE A 499 -22.76 17.54 14.28
CA ILE A 499 -24.11 17.81 14.81
C ILE A 499 -24.21 17.39 16.28
N PHE A 500 -25.30 17.81 16.94
CA PHE A 500 -25.64 17.38 18.28
C PHE A 500 -27.06 16.83 18.32
N ILE A 501 -27.19 15.53 18.63
CA ILE A 501 -28.45 14.82 18.81
C ILE A 501 -28.86 14.95 20.28
N GLY A 502 -29.70 15.95 20.53
CA GLY A 502 -30.19 16.25 21.87
C GLY A 502 -31.05 15.12 22.48
N GLU A 503 -31.22 15.19 23.80
CA GLU A 503 -31.91 14.15 24.59
C GLU A 503 -33.37 13.92 24.20
N ASN A 504 -34.03 14.91 23.59
CA ASN A 504 -35.38 14.75 23.07
C ASN A 504 -35.42 13.74 21.92
N GLU A 505 -34.47 13.81 21.00
CA GLU A 505 -34.41 12.96 19.82
C GLU A 505 -33.95 11.55 20.20
N ILE A 506 -32.99 11.44 21.12
CA ILE A 506 -32.64 10.14 21.74
C ILE A 506 -33.87 9.47 22.38
N ALA A 507 -34.72 10.24 23.07
CA ALA A 507 -35.95 9.71 23.66
C ALA A 507 -36.97 9.29 22.59
N TYR A 508 -37.11 10.03 21.48
CA TYR A 508 -37.96 9.62 20.37
C TYR A 508 -37.49 8.34 19.71
N ILE A 509 -36.19 8.24 19.39
CA ILE A 509 -35.60 7.03 18.80
C ILE A 509 -35.80 5.84 19.73
N LEU A 510 -35.48 5.98 21.03
CA LEU A 510 -35.69 4.91 22.00
C LEU A 510 -37.15 4.49 22.09
N LYS A 511 -38.08 5.45 22.09
CA LYS A 511 -39.52 5.18 22.11
C LYS A 511 -39.98 4.41 20.87
N MET A 512 -39.42 4.69 19.69
CA MET A 512 -39.73 3.93 18.47
C MET A 512 -39.33 2.46 18.60
N PHE A 513 -38.17 2.16 19.19
CA PHE A 513 -37.78 0.78 19.48
C PHE A 513 -38.66 0.11 20.54
N LEU A 514 -38.84 0.76 21.69
CA LEU A 514 -39.57 0.17 22.81
C LEU A 514 -41.07 -0.05 22.53
N SER A 515 -41.69 0.84 21.76
CA SER A 515 -43.13 0.74 21.43
C SER A 515 -43.42 -0.36 20.40
N ASN A 516 -42.41 -0.81 19.66
CA ASN A 516 -42.55 -1.75 18.54
C ASN A 516 -41.69 -3.01 18.73
N LYS A 517 -41.21 -3.27 19.96
CA LYS A 517 -40.42 -4.46 20.25
C LYS A 517 -41.25 -5.73 19.98
N ASN A 518 -40.69 -6.65 19.22
CA ASN A 518 -41.20 -8.01 19.18
C ASN A 518 -40.75 -8.71 20.47
N SER A 519 -41.59 -9.58 21.05
CA SER A 519 -41.12 -10.51 22.08
C SER A 519 -40.03 -11.38 21.46
N VAL A 520 -38.79 -11.23 21.94
CA VAL A 520 -37.62 -12.02 21.53
C VAL A 520 -37.84 -13.49 21.86
#